data_AF-A0A1S2KJL8-F1
#
_entry.id   AF-A0A1S2KJL8-F1
#
_cell.length_a   1.000
_cell.length_b   1.000
_cell.length_c   1.000
_cell.angle_alpha   90.00
_cell.angle_beta   90.00
_cell.angle_gamma   90.00
#
_symmetry.space_group_name_H-M   'P 1'
#
loop_
_entity.id
_entity.type
_entity.pdbx_description
1 polymer ?
#
loop_
_entity_poly.entity_id
_entity_poly.type
_entity_poly.pdbx_seq_one_letter_code
_entity_poly.pdbx_strand_id
1 'polypeptide(L)'
;MRSGTTTVCGVCRRPGEPVVRYTITAEDGRAAEVDRCADHAESFESALTQRAPEAPQSTSRPRRRTKVTTVEAIDSEKAASVGTGPEAAQSTSRPRRRTKVTTVEEIQRSKAVDKA
;
A
#
# COMPACT_ATOMS: atom_id res chain seq x y z
N MET A 1 12.59 -49.78 -9.80
CA MET A 1 13.15 -48.44 -9.49
C MET A 1 12.54 -47.99 -8.17
N ARG A 2 13.32 -47.86 -7.09
CA ARG A 2 12.82 -47.30 -5.83
C ARG A 2 12.89 -45.79 -5.95
N SER A 3 11.76 -45.14 -6.25
CA SER A 3 11.65 -43.68 -6.18
C SER A 3 11.70 -43.27 -4.71
N GLY A 4 12.90 -43.03 -4.19
CA GLY A 4 13.09 -42.50 -2.84
C GLY A 4 12.65 -41.04 -2.80
N THR A 5 11.77 -40.69 -1.87
CA THR A 5 11.41 -39.29 -1.60
C THR A 5 12.54 -38.63 -0.83
N THR A 6 13.34 -37.81 -1.51
CA THR A 6 14.35 -36.97 -0.85
C THR A 6 13.67 -35.71 -0.33
N THR A 7 13.81 -35.43 0.97
CA THR A 7 13.40 -34.16 1.55
C THR A 7 14.35 -33.06 1.09
N VAL A 8 13.80 -31.93 0.67
CA VAL A 8 14.57 -30.80 0.15
C VAL A 8 14.10 -29.52 0.79
N CYS A 9 15.01 -28.57 0.95
CA CYS A 9 14.64 -27.25 1.45
C CYS A 9 13.62 -26.60 0.49
N GLY A 10 12.50 -26.12 1.03
CA GLY A 10 11.46 -25.46 0.22
C GLY A 10 11.90 -24.14 -0.44
N VAL A 11 13.00 -23.52 0.01
CA VAL A 11 13.57 -22.30 -0.60
C VAL A 11 14.53 -22.65 -1.73
N CYS A 12 15.67 -23.25 -1.40
CA CYS A 12 16.77 -23.45 -2.35
C CYS A 12 16.68 -24.77 -3.12
N ARG A 13 15.82 -25.70 -2.69
CA ARG A 13 15.59 -27.01 -3.34
C ARG A 13 16.86 -27.84 -3.58
N ARG A 14 17.94 -27.57 -2.84
CA ARG A 14 19.20 -28.32 -2.91
C ARG A 14 18.99 -29.72 -2.32
N PRO A 15 19.18 -30.81 -3.10
CA PRO A 15 19.11 -32.17 -2.59
C PRO A 15 20.38 -32.55 -1.82
N GLY A 16 20.23 -33.43 -0.82
CA GLY A 16 21.36 -33.97 -0.05
C GLY A 16 21.82 -33.12 1.14
N GLU A 17 21.25 -31.93 1.32
CA GLU A 17 21.46 -31.09 2.51
C GLU A 17 20.51 -31.52 3.64
N PRO A 18 20.97 -31.56 4.90
CA PRO A 18 20.08 -31.77 6.04
C PRO A 18 19.07 -30.62 6.12
N VAL A 19 17.81 -30.99 6.36
CA VAL A 19 16.70 -30.05 6.52
C VAL A 19 16.03 -30.23 7.89
N VAL A 20 15.62 -29.11 8.48
CA VAL A 20 14.76 -29.03 9.65
C VAL A 20 13.32 -28.86 9.17
N ARG A 21 12.40 -29.66 9.71
CA ARG A 21 10.97 -29.57 9.42
C ARG A 21 10.28 -28.72 10.48
N TYR A 22 9.57 -27.69 10.04
CA TYR A 22 8.77 -26.82 10.89
C TYR A 22 7.28 -27.05 10.64
N THR A 23 6.50 -27.05 11.72
CA THR A 23 5.04 -27.02 11.68
C THR A 23 4.59 -25.65 12.17
N ILE A 24 3.91 -24.90 11.30
CA ILE A 24 3.41 -23.56 11.58
C ILE A 24 1.91 -23.67 11.80
N THR A 25 1.43 -23.24 12.96
CA THR A 25 0.01 -23.19 13.27
C THR A 25 -0.44 -21.73 13.27
N ALA A 26 -1.41 -21.41 12.43
CA ALA A 26 -2.08 -20.11 12.42
C ALA A 26 -3.19 -20.06 13.48
N GLU A 27 -3.58 -18.84 13.88
CA GLU A 27 -4.60 -18.63 14.92
C GLU A 27 -5.98 -19.18 14.55
N ASP A 28 -6.25 -19.32 13.25
CA ASP A 28 -7.45 -19.93 12.68
C ASP A 28 -7.42 -21.48 12.73
N GLY A 29 -6.39 -22.07 13.34
CA GLY A 29 -6.23 -23.51 13.50
C GLY A 29 -5.65 -24.23 12.28
N ARG A 30 -5.28 -23.50 11.21
CA ARG A 30 -4.64 -24.12 10.04
C ARG A 30 -3.17 -24.40 10.33
N ALA A 31 -2.71 -25.58 9.92
CA ALA A 31 -1.31 -25.97 10.03
C ALA A 31 -0.65 -26.09 8.66
N ALA A 32 0.61 -25.67 8.55
CA ALA A 32 1.45 -25.85 7.37
C ALA A 32 2.81 -26.44 7.77
N GLU A 33 3.33 -27.35 6.94
CA GLU A 33 4.66 -27.94 7.13
C GLU A 33 5.65 -27.35 6.11
N VAL A 34 6.84 -26.98 6.58
CA VAL A 34 7.92 -26.48 5.73
C VAL A 34 9.27 -27.07 6.12
N ASP A 35 10.04 -27.50 5.12
CA ASP A 35 11.41 -28.01 5.30
C ASP A 35 12.44 -26.91 4.94
N ARG A 36 13.39 -26.62 5.84
CA ARG A 36 14.44 -25.59 5.66
C ARG A 36 15.84 -26.15 5.94
N CYS A 37 16.82 -25.85 5.09
CA CYS A 37 18.24 -26.12 5.42
C CYS A 37 18.76 -25.09 6.44
N ALA A 38 19.92 -25.34 7.04
CA ALA A 38 20.49 -24.51 8.11
C ALA A 38 20.49 -23.00 7.79
N ASP A 39 20.94 -22.59 6.60
CA ASP A 39 20.95 -21.18 6.18
C ASP A 39 19.55 -20.52 6.20
N HIS A 40 18.52 -21.26 5.79
CA HIS A 40 17.16 -20.73 5.70
C HIS A 40 16.37 -20.91 7.00
N ALA A 41 16.79 -21.82 7.87
CA ALA A 41 16.19 -22.07 9.18
C ALA A 41 16.36 -20.83 10.08
N GLU A 42 17.56 -20.25 10.13
CA GLU A 42 17.87 -19.10 10.98
C GLU A 42 17.03 -17.86 10.62
N SER A 43 16.93 -17.56 9.32
CA SER A 43 16.07 -16.48 8.82
C SER A 43 14.59 -16.72 9.13
N PHE A 44 14.16 -17.99 9.08
CA PHE A 44 12.78 -18.37 9.32
C PHE A 44 12.41 -18.25 10.81
N GLU A 45 13.26 -18.72 11.73
CA GLU A 45 13.06 -18.61 13.18
C GLU A 45 13.05 -17.16 13.66
N SER A 46 13.92 -16.33 13.08
CA SER A 46 13.95 -14.89 13.35
C SER A 46 12.61 -14.22 13.02
N ALA A 47 12.00 -14.58 11.89
CA ALA A 47 10.71 -14.05 11.48
C ALA A 47 9.55 -14.51 12.39
N LEU A 48 9.62 -15.72 12.94
CA LEU A 48 8.62 -16.23 13.89
C LEU A 48 8.74 -15.59 15.28
N THR A 49 9.93 -15.13 15.66
CA THR A 49 10.19 -14.56 16.99
C THR A 49 9.89 -13.05 17.06
N GLN A 50 9.87 -12.35 15.92
CA GLN A 50 9.55 -10.93 15.89
C GLN A 50 8.05 -10.69 16.06
N ARG A 51 7.65 -10.22 17.24
CA ARG A 51 6.34 -9.59 17.46
C ARG A 51 6.24 -8.35 16.56
N ALA A 52 5.21 -8.28 15.72
CA ALA A 52 5.00 -7.16 14.80
C ALA A 52 5.16 -5.81 15.53
N PRO A 53 5.87 -4.82 14.94
CA PRO A 53 5.90 -3.48 15.51
C PRO A 53 4.46 -2.97 15.61
N GLU A 54 4.09 -2.39 16.76
CA GLU A 54 2.77 -1.81 16.96
C GLU A 54 2.42 -0.89 15.79
N ALA A 55 1.26 -1.12 15.19
CA ALA A 55 0.77 -0.27 14.10
C ALA A 55 0.72 1.19 14.60
N PRO A 56 1.24 2.16 13.83
CA PRO A 56 1.25 3.55 14.27
C PRO A 56 -0.18 4.00 14.52
N GLN A 57 -0.46 4.46 15.74
CA GLN A 57 -1.78 5.00 16.10
C GLN A 57 -2.10 6.17 15.18
N SER A 58 -3.18 6.05 14.40
CA SER A 58 -3.62 7.11 13.51
C SER A 58 -4.00 8.33 14.34
N THR A 59 -3.19 9.39 14.28
CA THR A 59 -3.52 10.68 14.89
C THR A 59 -4.72 11.27 14.13
N SER A 60 -5.91 11.16 14.73
CA SER A 60 -7.12 11.74 14.18
C SER A 60 -6.97 13.25 14.14
N ARG A 61 -6.79 13.82 12.94
CA ARG A 61 -6.72 15.26 12.74
C ARG A 61 -8.07 15.87 13.14
N PRO A 62 -8.11 16.92 13.98
CA PRO A 62 -9.37 17.51 14.41
C PRO A 62 -10.14 18.04 13.19
N ARG A 63 -11.37 17.56 13.00
CA ARG A 63 -12.27 18.06 11.95
C ARG A 63 -12.56 19.53 12.24
N ARG A 64 -12.05 20.43 11.41
CA ARG A 64 -12.37 21.86 11.43
C ARG A 64 -13.89 21.98 11.28
N ARG A 65 -14.59 22.47 12.31
CA ARG A 65 -16.01 22.84 12.20
C ARG A 65 -16.11 24.02 11.23
N THR A 66 -16.81 23.83 10.12
CA THR A 66 -17.23 24.94 9.25
C THR A 66 -18.29 25.74 10.01
N LYS A 67 -18.04 27.05 10.20
CA LYS A 67 -19.07 27.97 10.69
C LYS A 67 -20.14 28.07 9.61
N VAL A 68 -21.38 27.76 9.96
CA VAL A 68 -22.54 28.00 9.10
C VAL A 68 -22.88 29.48 9.23
N THR A 69 -22.68 30.24 8.16
CA THR A 69 -23.17 31.62 8.05
C THR A 69 -24.55 31.59 7.41
N THR A 70 -25.51 32.30 8.00
CA THR A 70 -26.85 32.49 7.43
C THR A 70 -26.79 33.44 6.23
N VAL A 71 -27.72 33.30 5.29
CA VAL A 71 -27.73 34.08 4.02
C VAL A 71 -27.80 35.60 4.29
N GLU A 72 -28.51 36.03 5.34
CA GLU A 72 -28.57 37.45 5.73
C GLU A 72 -27.22 38.05 6.16
N ALA A 73 -26.34 37.23 6.75
CA ALA A 73 -24.98 37.67 7.11
C ALA A 73 -24.11 37.87 5.85
N ILE A 74 -24.35 37.06 4.81
CA ILE A 74 -23.65 37.18 3.52
C ILE A 74 -24.09 38.47 2.80
N ASP A 75 -25.38 38.78 2.80
CA ASP A 75 -25.90 40.01 2.17
C ASP A 75 -25.38 41.28 2.87
N SER A 76 -25.24 41.23 4.21
CA SER A 76 -24.68 42.33 5.00
C SER A 76 -23.17 42.55 4.72
N GLU A 77 -22.37 41.50 4.54
CA GLU A 77 -20.96 41.62 4.14
C GLU A 77 -20.80 42.09 2.69
N LYS A 78 -21.69 41.65 1.79
CA LYS A 78 -21.65 42.04 0.38
C LYS A 78 -22.00 43.51 0.19
N ALA A 79 -22.93 44.05 0.98
CA ALA A 79 -23.24 45.48 0.98
C ALA A 79 -22.09 46.35 1.53
N ALA A 80 -21.29 45.83 2.46
CA ALA A 80 -20.13 46.53 3.02
C ALA A 80 -18.90 46.56 2.10
N SER A 81 -18.83 45.69 1.08
CA SER A 81 -17.68 45.52 0.19
C SER A 81 -17.84 46.18 -1.20
N VAL A 82 -18.90 46.97 -1.41
CA VAL A 82 -19.14 47.72 -2.67
C VAL A 82 -18.29 49.00 -2.79
N GLY A 83 -17.44 49.29 -1.81
CA GLY A 83 -16.40 50.31 -1.92
C GLY A 83 -15.02 49.68 -2.14
N THR A 84 -14.37 50.03 -3.26
CA THR A 84 -12.98 49.72 -3.67
C THR A 84 -12.82 48.46 -4.54
N GLY A 85 -12.29 48.68 -5.75
CA GLY A 85 -12.34 47.77 -6.91
C GLY A 85 -11.51 46.48 -6.81
N PRO A 86 -11.64 45.59 -7.80
CA PRO A 86 -10.99 44.29 -7.77
C PRO A 86 -9.50 44.44 -8.10
N GLU A 87 -8.65 44.49 -7.08
CA GLU A 87 -7.24 44.18 -7.23
C GLU A 87 -7.12 42.67 -7.51
N ALA A 88 -6.68 42.34 -8.71
CA ALA A 88 -6.55 40.98 -9.21
C ALA A 88 -5.56 40.17 -8.35
N ALA A 89 -6.08 39.39 -7.40
CA ALA A 89 -5.30 38.39 -6.69
C ALA A 89 -4.89 37.27 -7.66
N GLN A 90 -3.66 37.35 -8.18
CA GLN A 90 -3.04 36.28 -8.95
C GLN A 90 -2.93 35.03 -8.08
N SER A 91 -3.84 34.09 -8.29
CA SER A 91 -3.75 32.75 -7.74
C SER A 91 -2.61 32.00 -8.42
N THR A 92 -1.44 31.93 -7.79
CA THR A 92 -0.34 31.06 -8.21
C THR A 92 -0.69 29.61 -7.87
N SER A 93 -1.67 29.05 -8.58
CA SER A 93 -1.99 27.62 -8.47
C SER A 93 -0.96 26.83 -9.27
N ARG A 94 -0.11 26.09 -8.57
CA ARG A 94 0.82 25.14 -9.20
C ARG A 94 -0.02 24.11 -9.97
N PRO A 95 0.27 23.85 -11.26
CA PRO A 95 -0.55 22.95 -12.07
C PRO A 95 -0.53 21.56 -11.43
N ARG A 96 -1.70 21.09 -11.00
CA ARG A 96 -1.87 19.72 -10.50
C ARG A 96 -1.55 18.78 -11.66
N ARG A 97 -0.56 17.89 -11.46
CA ARG A 97 -0.32 16.77 -12.38
C ARG A 97 -1.61 15.97 -12.49
N ARG A 98 -2.30 16.10 -13.62
CA ARG A 98 -3.49 15.32 -13.94
C ARG A 98 -3.01 13.96 -14.41
N THR A 99 -3.41 12.90 -13.71
CA THR A 99 -3.20 11.53 -14.20
C THR A 99 -4.02 11.36 -15.47
N LYS A 100 -3.36 10.93 -16.55
CA LYS A 100 -4.04 10.57 -17.80
C LYS A 100 -4.76 9.24 -17.56
N VAL A 101 -6.08 9.25 -17.69
CA VAL A 101 -6.88 8.02 -17.71
C VAL A 101 -6.93 7.57 -19.16
N THR A 102 -6.20 6.51 -19.48
CA THR A 102 -6.25 5.84 -20.80
C THR A 102 -7.18 4.63 -20.72
N THR A 103 -7.96 4.39 -21.77
CA THR A 103 -8.82 3.21 -21.85
C THR A 103 -7.98 1.95 -22.09
N VAL A 104 -8.53 0.77 -21.74
CA VAL A 104 -7.83 -0.52 -21.89
C VAL A 104 -7.46 -0.79 -23.36
N GLU A 105 -8.29 -0.37 -24.30
CA GLU A 105 -8.05 -0.53 -25.74
C GLU A 105 -6.85 0.30 -26.22
N GLU A 106 -6.69 1.52 -25.71
CA GLU A 106 -5.54 2.40 -26.01
C GLU A 106 -4.23 1.79 -25.51
N ILE A 107 -4.25 1.10 -24.36
CA ILE A 107 -3.08 0.40 -23.82
C ILE A 107 -2.67 -0.78 -24.71
N GLN A 108 -3.63 -1.50 -25.28
CA GLN A 108 -3.34 -2.64 -26.16
C GLN A 108 -2.74 -2.18 -27.49
N ARG A 109 -3.23 -1.08 -28.05
CA ARG A 109 -2.66 -0.50 -29.29
C ARG A 109 -1.23 -0.03 -29.09
N SER A 110 -0.92 0.65 -27.98
CA SER A 110 0.45 1.10 -27.70
C SER A 110 1.44 -0.08 -27.57
N LYS A 111 1.02 -1.18 -26.94
CA LYS A 111 1.85 -2.40 -26.81
C LYS A 111 2.08 -3.13 -28.14
N ALA A 112 1.21 -2.94 -29.12
CA ALA A 112 1.37 -3.53 -30.45
C ALA A 112 2.39 -2.77 -31.31
N VAL A 113 2.55 -1.46 -31.09
CA VAL A 113 3.49 -0.60 -31.84
C VAL A 113 4.93 -0.79 -31.36
N ASP A 114 5.15 -1.06 -30.06
CA ASP A 114 6.50 -1.38 -29.52
C ASP A 114 7.03 -2.76 -29.92
N LYS A 115 6.23 -3.58 -30.63
CA LYS A 115 6.58 -4.96 -31.01
C LYS A 115 6.69 -5.17 -32.53
N ALA A 116 6.72 -4.08 -33.30
CA ALA A 116 7.00 -4.06 -34.74
C ALA A 116 8.39 -3.49 -34.98
#